data_AF-A0A2U1IH92-F1
#
_entry.id   AF-A0A2U1IH92-F1
#
_cell.length_a   1.000
_cell.length_b   1.000
_cell.length_c   1.000
_cell.angle_alpha   90.00
_cell.angle_beta   90.00
_cell.angle_gamma   90.00
#
_symmetry.space_group_name_H-M   'P 1'
#
loop_
_entity.id
_entity.type
_entity.pdbx_description
1 polymer ?
#
loop_
_entity_poly.entity_id
_entity_poly.type
_entity_poly.pdbx_seq_one_letter_code
_entity_poly.pdbx_strand_id
1 'polypeptide(L)'
;MNNRALTAVLLISIILCSPLVSAAKGVVVYYKSGCSYYIVQTNQGYTLLEWFGGNDPGEGDTLIGDYEAYGMKDIYNATADAETKVWVEDYMLTKDRAIESYFEECN
;
A
#
# COMPACT_ATOMS: atom_id res chain seq x y z
N MET A 1 28.34 36.15 8.62
CA MET A 1 27.04 35.46 8.44
C MET A 1 26.51 35.10 9.82
N ASN A 2 25.37 35.66 10.21
CA ASN A 2 24.89 35.58 11.60
C ASN A 2 24.19 34.23 11.86
N ASN A 3 24.45 33.63 13.02
CA ASN A 3 23.91 32.32 13.43
C ASN A 3 22.38 32.22 13.39
N ARG A 4 21.68 33.36 13.45
CA ARG A 4 20.20 33.46 13.33
C ARG A 4 19.69 33.16 11.91
N ALA A 5 20.49 33.43 10.89
CA ALA A 5 20.15 33.11 9.50
C ALA A 5 20.37 31.62 9.21
N LEU A 6 21.42 31.01 9.80
CA LEU A 6 21.67 29.57 9.69
C LEU A 6 20.56 28.73 10.33
N THR A 7 20.07 29.12 11.52
CA THR A 7 18.98 28.39 12.18
C THR A 7 17.65 28.50 11.42
N ALA A 8 17.35 29.66 10.82
CA ALA A 8 16.15 29.84 10.01
C ALA A 8 16.18 29.00 8.72
N VAL A 9 17.33 28.90 8.06
CA VAL A 9 17.50 28.06 6.85
C VAL A 9 17.36 26.56 7.18
N LEU A 10 17.89 26.10 8.31
CA LEU A 10 17.77 24.71 8.76
C LEU A 10 16.32 24.28 9.02
N LEU A 11 15.50 25.16 9.59
CA LEU A 11 14.09 24.87 9.86
C LEU A 11 13.24 24.83 8.58
N ILE A 12 13.56 25.63 7.57
CA ILE A 12 12.85 25.67 6.28
C ILE A 12 13.15 24.41 5.45
N SER A 13 14.37 23.88 5.51
CA SER A 13 14.75 22.66 4.76
C SER A 13 14.05 21.39 5.24
N ILE A 14 13.61 21.33 6.51
CA ILE A 14 12.93 20.15 7.07
C ILE A 14 11.46 20.06 6.61
N ILE A 15 10.83 21.20 6.27
CA ILE A 15 9.39 21.28 5.92
C ILE A 15 9.12 20.86 4.46
N LEU A 16 10.14 20.86 3.59
CA LEU A 16 9.98 20.54 2.16
C LEU A 16 10.17 19.05 1.82
N CYS A 17 10.48 18.20 2.80
CA CYS A 17 10.61 16.75 2.59
C CYS A 17 9.26 16.06 2.78
N SER A 18 8.28 16.37 1.93
CA SER A 18 7.10 15.51 1.81
C SER A 18 7.54 14.18 1.19
N PRO A 19 7.19 13.01 1.75
CA PRO A 19 7.41 11.76 1.05
C PRO A 19 6.65 11.80 -0.28
N LEU A 20 7.33 11.45 -1.37
CA LEU A 20 6.68 11.26 -2.66
C LEU A 20 5.73 10.06 -2.52
N VAL A 21 4.42 10.31 -2.47
CA VAL A 21 3.42 9.24 -2.53
C VAL A 21 3.47 8.67 -3.95
N SER A 22 3.96 7.44 -4.08
CA SER A 22 4.00 6.73 -5.36
C SER A 22 2.67 6.03 -5.58
N ALA A 23 1.94 6.39 -6.63
CA ALA A 23 0.77 5.64 -7.08
C ALA A 23 1.23 4.60 -8.10
N ALA A 24 1.13 3.33 -7.75
CA ALA A 24 1.41 2.20 -8.62
C ALA A 24 0.11 1.48 -8.99
N LYS A 25 0.15 0.72 -10.09
CA LYS A 25 -0.92 -0.20 -10.50
C LYS A 25 -0.61 -1.60 -9.97
N GLY A 26 -1.62 -2.24 -9.39
CA GLY A 26 -1.58 -3.63 -8.95
C GLY A 26 -2.82 -4.40 -9.43
N VAL A 27 -2.73 -5.73 -9.43
CA VAL A 27 -3.87 -6.63 -9.72
C VAL A 27 -4.06 -7.57 -8.54
N VAL A 28 -5.29 -7.73 -8.07
CA VAL A 28 -5.63 -8.73 -7.04
C VAL A 28 -5.44 -10.12 -7.65
N VAL A 29 -4.51 -10.90 -7.10
CA VAL A 29 -4.15 -12.23 -7.62
C VAL A 29 -4.59 -13.37 -6.70
N TYR A 30 -5.00 -13.05 -5.47
CA TYR A 30 -5.56 -14.03 -4.56
C TYR A 30 -6.48 -13.35 -3.55
N TYR A 31 -7.70 -13.85 -3.42
CA TYR A 31 -8.70 -13.41 -2.46
C TYR A 31 -9.59 -14.59 -2.07
N LYS A 32 -9.91 -14.73 -0.78
CA LYS A 32 -10.83 -15.76 -0.30
C LYS A 32 -11.77 -15.19 0.73
N SER A 33 -13.08 -15.34 0.46
CA SER A 33 -14.13 -14.93 1.40
C SER A 33 -13.90 -15.52 2.79
N GLY A 34 -14.06 -14.69 3.83
CA GLY A 34 -13.91 -15.09 5.22
C GLY A 34 -12.52 -14.81 5.82
N CYS A 35 -11.57 -14.30 5.03
CA CYS A 35 -10.38 -13.63 5.53
C CYS A 35 -10.33 -12.20 4.99
N SER A 36 -9.92 -11.24 5.82
CA SER A 36 -9.80 -9.83 5.40
C SER A 36 -8.55 -9.57 4.56
N TYR A 37 -7.62 -10.53 4.50
CA TYR A 37 -6.39 -10.39 3.75
C TYR A 37 -6.54 -10.83 2.29
N TYR A 38 -5.77 -10.20 1.41
CA TYR A 38 -5.67 -10.55 0.00
C TYR A 38 -4.32 -10.14 -0.58
N ILE A 39 -3.95 -10.75 -1.71
CA ILE A 39 -2.64 -10.53 -2.35
C ILE A 39 -2.81 -9.72 -3.63
N VAL A 40 -2.01 -8.66 -3.76
CA VAL A 40 -1.91 -7.85 -4.96
C VAL A 40 -0.55 -8.07 -5.61
N GLN A 41 -0.53 -8.36 -6.92
CA GLN A 41 0.69 -8.35 -7.72
C GLN A 41 0.94 -6.94 -8.25
N THR A 42 2.15 -6.44 -8.04
CA THR A 42 2.63 -5.14 -8.54
C THR A 42 3.86 -5.35 -9.43
N ASN A 43 4.40 -4.27 -10.00
CA ASN A 43 5.66 -4.33 -10.76
C ASN A 43 6.89 -4.63 -9.86
N GLN A 44 6.78 -4.48 -8.54
CA GLN A 44 7.89 -4.70 -7.61
C GLN A 44 7.81 -6.04 -6.86
N GLY A 45 6.79 -6.86 -7.13
CA GLY A 45 6.57 -8.14 -6.47
C GLY A 45 5.11 -8.32 -6.07
N TYR A 46 4.90 -8.86 -4.87
CA TYR A 46 3.58 -9.08 -4.29
C TYR A 46 3.44 -8.25 -3.00
N THR A 47 2.22 -7.82 -2.73
CA THR A 47 1.86 -7.06 -1.54
C THR A 47 0.70 -7.77 -0.85
N LEU A 48 0.83 -7.97 0.46
CA LEU A 48 -0.23 -8.48 1.32
C LEU A 48 -0.98 -7.28 1.89
N LEU A 49 -2.29 -7.25 1.66
CA LEU A 49 -3.17 -6.18 2.14
C LEU A 49 -4.24 -6.77 3.06
N GLU A 50 -4.53 -6.08 4.16
CA GLU A 50 -5.72 -6.33 4.97
C GLU A 50 -6.80 -5.31 4.61
N TRP A 51 -8.03 -5.77 4.39
CA TRP A 51 -9.18 -4.93 4.09
C TRP A 51 -9.82 -4.35 5.36
N PHE A 52 -10.02 -3.03 5.38
CA PHE A 52 -10.62 -2.28 6.48
C PHE A 52 -11.95 -1.59 6.11
N GLY A 53 -12.42 -1.72 4.87
CA GLY A 53 -13.71 -1.20 4.43
C GLY A 53 -13.68 -0.51 3.05
N GLY A 54 -14.82 0.09 2.69
CA GLY A 54 -15.04 0.63 1.34
C GLY A 54 -15.44 -0.46 0.36
N ASN A 55 -14.98 -0.37 -0.88
CA ASN A 55 -15.11 -1.46 -1.83
C ASN A 55 -14.28 -2.68 -1.36
N ASP A 56 -14.87 -3.88 -1.39
CA ASP A 56 -14.20 -5.17 -1.13
C ASP A 56 -13.70 -5.74 -2.46
N PRO A 57 -12.38 -5.73 -2.74
CA PRO A 57 -11.85 -6.10 -4.06
C PRO A 57 -11.93 -7.61 -4.33
N GLY A 58 -12.23 -7.97 -5.58
CA GLY A 58 -12.21 -9.36 -6.05
C GLY A 58 -10.93 -9.76 -6.77
N GLU A 59 -10.67 -11.07 -6.93
CA GLU A 59 -9.60 -11.55 -7.81
C GLU A 59 -9.76 -11.00 -9.23
N GLY A 60 -8.67 -10.46 -9.79
CA GLY A 60 -8.63 -9.84 -11.11
C GLY A 60 -8.85 -8.32 -11.10
N ASP A 61 -9.28 -7.72 -9.98
CA ASP A 61 -9.45 -6.27 -9.90
C ASP A 61 -8.14 -5.52 -10.04
N THR A 62 -8.18 -4.40 -10.77
CA THR A 62 -7.04 -3.49 -10.91
C THR A 62 -7.13 -2.39 -9.87
N LEU A 63 -6.12 -2.32 -9.01
CA LEU A 63 -6.01 -1.35 -7.94
C LEU A 63 -4.93 -0.31 -8.25
N ILE A 64 -5.15 0.95 -7.88
CA ILE A 64 -4.21 2.06 -8.09
C ILE A 64 -4.00 2.79 -6.76
N GLY A 65 -2.76 2.80 -6.26
CA GLY A 65 -2.43 3.40 -4.98
C GLY A 65 -0.98 3.15 -4.56
N ASP A 66 -0.66 3.51 -3.32
CA ASP A 66 0.66 3.30 -2.73
C ASP A 66 0.72 1.95 -2.01
N TYR A 67 1.54 1.02 -2.53
CA TYR A 67 1.77 -0.31 -1.95
C TYR A 67 3.13 -0.44 -1.26
N GLU A 68 3.98 0.59 -1.31
CA GLU A 68 5.42 0.48 -1.02
C GLU A 68 5.80 1.05 0.34
N ALA A 69 4.79 1.26 1.19
CA ALA A 69 4.95 1.73 2.54
C ALA A 69 3.87 1.12 3.42
N TYR A 70 4.29 0.60 4.57
CA TYR A 70 3.40 0.05 5.60
C TYR A 70 2.34 1.05 6.05
N GLY A 71 1.22 0.51 6.54
CA GLY A 71 0.17 1.26 7.20
C GLY A 71 -1.09 1.46 6.36
N MET A 72 -1.99 2.30 6.89
CA MET A 72 -3.28 2.58 6.25
C MET A 72 -3.13 3.30 4.92
N LYS A 73 -3.87 2.82 3.91
CA LYS A 73 -3.96 3.41 2.57
C LYS A 73 -5.41 3.49 2.12
N ASP A 74 -5.70 4.56 1.39
CA ASP A 74 -6.86 4.64 0.51
C ASP A 74 -6.35 4.29 -0.90
N ILE A 75 -6.93 3.25 -1.49
CA ILE A 75 -6.55 2.72 -2.81
C ILE A 75 -7.78 2.73 -3.70
N TYR A 76 -7.61 3.20 -4.94
CA TYR A 76 -8.69 3.26 -5.90
C TYR A 76 -8.79 1.94 -6.68
N ASN A 77 -9.94 1.27 -6.61
CA ASN A 77 -10.27 0.12 -7.46
C ASN A 77 -10.79 0.62 -8.82
N ALA A 78 -9.92 0.58 -9.82
CA ALA A 78 -10.22 1.04 -11.17
C ALA A 78 -11.19 0.12 -11.92
N THR A 79 -11.31 -1.15 -11.52
CA THR A 79 -12.31 -2.06 -12.09
C THR A 79 -13.72 -1.73 -11.60
N ALA A 80 -13.85 -1.40 -10.31
CA ALA A 80 -15.13 -1.13 -9.66
C ALA A 80 -15.53 0.36 -9.62
N ASP A 81 -14.64 1.27 -10.04
CA ASP A 81 -14.81 2.72 -9.93
C ASP A 81 -15.15 3.18 -8.50
N ALA A 82 -14.39 2.68 -7.53
CA ALA A 82 -14.64 2.91 -6.10
C ALA A 82 -13.35 2.85 -5.26
N GLU A 83 -13.36 3.47 -4.09
CA GLU A 83 -12.23 3.44 -3.14
C GLU A 83 -12.32 2.23 -2.20
N THR A 84 -11.16 1.63 -1.89
CA THR A 84 -10.98 0.61 -0.86
C THR A 84 -10.01 1.11 0.21
N LYS A 85 -10.26 0.76 1.47
CA LYS A 85 -9.42 1.11 2.61
C LYS A 85 -8.67 -0.12 3.08
N VAL A 86 -7.36 -0.03 3.14
CA VAL A 86 -6.50 -1.18 3.43
C VAL A 86 -5.40 -0.83 4.42
N TRP A 87 -4.85 -1.85 5.06
CA TRP A 87 -3.54 -1.80 5.70
C TRP A 87 -2.55 -2.57 4.84
N VAL A 88 -1.39 -1.95 4.53
CA VAL A 88 -0.28 -2.64 3.88
C VAL A 88 0.48 -3.41 4.94
N GLU A 89 0.30 -4.73 4.95
CA GLU A 89 0.93 -5.63 5.92
C GLU A 89 2.37 -5.92 5.54
N ASP A 90 2.63 -6.24 4.27
CA ASP A 90 3.97 -6.45 3.72
C ASP A 90 3.99 -6.23 2.20
N TYR A 91 5.14 -5.88 1.63
CA TYR A 91 5.28 -5.47 0.24
C TYR A 91 6.62 -5.86 -0.38
N MET A 92 6.73 -5.77 -1.71
CA MET A 92 7.90 -6.23 -2.48
C MET A 92 8.25 -7.71 -2.22
N LEU A 93 7.25 -8.51 -1.87
CA LEU A 93 7.42 -9.92 -1.57
C LEU A 93 7.69 -10.73 -2.84
N THR A 94 8.39 -11.84 -2.66
CA THR A 94 8.33 -12.94 -3.63
C THR A 94 6.96 -13.62 -3.54
N LYS A 95 6.58 -14.35 -4.59
CA LYS A 95 5.31 -15.09 -4.61
C LYS A 95 5.17 -16.04 -3.42
N ASP A 96 6.23 -16.80 -3.13
CA ASP A 96 6.20 -17.81 -2.07
C ASP A 96 6.02 -17.17 -0.68
N ARG A 97 6.70 -16.05 -0.43
CA ARG A 97 6.55 -15.29 0.82
C ARG A 97 5.15 -14.68 0.97
N ALA A 98 4.58 -14.15 -0.10
CA ALA A 98 3.21 -13.62 -0.05
C ALA A 98 2.17 -14.70 0.27
N ILE A 99 2.35 -15.91 -0.26
CA ILE A 99 1.49 -17.06 0.04
C ILE A 99 1.66 -17.50 1.50
N GLU A 100 2.91 -17.60 1.97
CA GLU A 100 3.22 -17.96 3.35
C GLU A 100 2.59 -16.98 4.33
N SER A 101 2.84 -15.67 4.17
CA SER A 101 2.29 -14.63 5.04
C SER A 101 0.77 -14.57 5.00
N TYR A 102 0.14 -14.77 3.84
CA TYR A 102 -1.33 -14.88 3.77
C TYR A 102 -1.83 -16.02 4.68
N PHE A 103 -1.19 -17.18 4.64
CA PHE A 103 -1.62 -18.32 5.44
C PHE A 103 -1.30 -18.18 6.93
N GLU A 104 -0.31 -17.36 7.31
CA GLU A 104 -0.05 -17.00 8.70
C GLU A 104 -1.16 -16.12 9.29
N GLU A 105 -1.74 -15.21 8.49
CA GLU A 105 -2.82 -14.32 8.95
C GLU A 105 -4.23 -14.94 8.88
N CYS A 106 -4.47 -15.84 7.93
CA CYS A 106 -5.80 -16.38 7.66
C CYS A 106 -6.08 -17.79 8.22
N ASN A 107 -5.09 -18.52 8.74
CA ASN A 107 -5.27 -19.87 9.31
C ASN A 107 -4.92 -19.93 10.80
#